data_AF-G0R0Q4-F1
#
_entry.id   AF-G0R0Q4-F1
#
_cell.length_a   1.000
_cell.length_b   1.000
_cell.length_c   1.000
_cell.angle_alpha   90.00
_cell.angle_beta   90.00
_cell.angle_gamma   90.00
#
_symmetry.space_group_name_H-M   'P 1'
#
loop_
_entity.id
_entity.type
_entity.pdbx_description
1 polymer ?
#
loop_
_entity_poly.entity_id
_entity_poly.type
_entity_poly.pdbx_seq_one_letter_code
_entity_poly.pdbx_strand_id
1 'polypeptide(L)'
;MLGLNKGWIAIGFGNGMIQSDIITFRYIQNFVKTEDRWSETTIIPKLDSDIIGCVSTLTTVDNGNIYDPATGNWNVTFTKTLGGNACNQTFTDKSKLGISIALGQEFEILDKHLNAHNHMFEISSEKLDDQNNFSRLMEIVNSMFLFGLFSFIV
;
A
#
# COMPACT_ATOMS: atom_id res chain seq x y z
N MET A 1 10.00 12.84 19.06
CA MET A 1 8.79 13.57 18.63
C MET A 1 7.66 12.56 18.52
N LEU A 2 6.50 12.82 19.11
CA LEU A 2 5.32 11.95 18.96
C LEU A 2 4.83 12.01 17.51
N GLY A 3 4.44 10.87 16.95
CA GLY A 3 4.22 10.66 15.52
C GLY A 3 2.97 11.34 14.99
N LEU A 4 2.99 12.66 14.78
CA LEU A 4 1.88 13.40 14.17
C LEU A 4 1.78 13.15 12.66
N ASN A 5 1.96 11.93 12.17
CA ASN A 5 1.65 11.66 10.77
C ASN A 5 0.17 11.98 10.59
N LYS A 6 -0.13 13.00 9.78
CA LYS A 6 -1.47 13.39 9.35
C LYS A 6 -1.53 13.34 7.82
N GLY A 7 -0.67 12.54 7.21
CA GLY A 7 -0.63 12.42 5.78
C GLY A 7 -1.47 11.27 5.28
N TRP A 8 -0.94 10.60 4.28
CA TRP A 8 -1.53 9.40 3.73
C TRP A 8 -0.46 8.41 3.31
N ILE A 9 -0.84 7.15 3.33
CA ILE A 9 -0.02 6.04 2.85
C ILE A 9 -0.83 5.38 1.74
N ALA A 10 -0.18 5.05 0.63
CA ALA A 10 -0.79 4.28 -0.44
C ALA A 10 0.03 3.03 -0.74
N ILE A 11 -0.65 1.92 -0.99
CA ILE A 11 -0.07 0.69 -1.52
C ILE A 11 -0.61 0.52 -2.93
N GLY A 12 0.28 0.58 -3.92
CA GLY A 12 -0.04 0.34 -5.31
C GLY A 12 0.34 -1.08 -5.73
N PHE A 13 -0.53 -1.72 -6.48
CA PHE A 13 -0.34 -2.98 -7.14
C PHE A 13 -0.28 -2.71 -8.65
N GLY A 14 0.86 -3.05 -9.25
CA GLY A 14 1.13 -2.76 -10.66
C GLY A 14 2.53 -2.21 -10.87
N ASN A 15 2.88 -1.97 -12.13
CA ASN A 15 4.23 -1.54 -12.52
C ASN A 15 4.42 -0.02 -12.46
N GLY A 16 3.87 0.64 -11.43
CA GLY A 16 3.99 2.08 -11.23
C GLY A 16 2.71 2.74 -10.75
N MET A 17 2.44 3.94 -11.25
CA MET A 17 1.21 4.69 -10.96
C MET A 17 0.14 4.44 -12.02
N ILE A 18 0.51 4.37 -13.30
CA ILE A 18 -0.45 4.21 -14.41
C ILE A 18 -0.99 2.78 -14.43
N GLN A 19 -2.31 2.65 -14.64
CA GLN A 19 -3.04 1.38 -14.63
C GLN A 19 -2.76 0.55 -13.38
N SER A 20 -2.76 1.22 -12.23
CA SER A 20 -2.41 0.58 -10.96
C SER A 20 -3.59 0.61 -10.01
N ASP A 21 -3.74 -0.53 -9.34
CA ASP A 21 -4.75 -0.78 -8.32
C ASP A 21 -4.16 -0.33 -6.98
N ILE A 22 -4.83 0.57 -6.27
CA ILE A 22 -4.24 1.33 -5.17
C ILE A 22 -5.16 1.28 -3.96
N ILE A 23 -4.60 0.87 -2.84
CA ILE A 23 -5.23 1.08 -1.54
C ILE A 23 -4.64 2.34 -0.91
N THR A 24 -5.47 3.24 -0.42
CA THR A 24 -5.03 4.42 0.32
C THR A 24 -5.52 4.40 1.76
N PHE A 25 -4.68 4.87 2.68
CA PHE A 25 -4.94 5.00 4.11
C PHE A 25 -4.70 6.45 4.53
N ARG A 26 -5.70 7.10 5.13
CA ARG A 26 -5.64 8.51 5.52
C ARG A 26 -6.33 8.75 6.85
N TYR A 27 -5.77 9.58 7.71
CA TYR A 27 -6.44 9.94 8.96
C TYR A 27 -7.33 11.16 8.77
N ILE A 28 -8.65 10.95 8.80
CA ILE A 28 -9.64 12.00 8.59
C ILE A 28 -10.65 11.92 9.73
N GLN A 29 -10.98 13.06 10.36
CA GLN A 29 -12.05 13.15 11.36
C GLN A 29 -11.99 12.07 12.47
N ASN A 30 -10.79 11.80 13.00
CA ASN A 30 -10.53 10.82 14.06
C ASN A 30 -10.69 9.34 13.69
N PHE A 31 -10.67 8.99 12.40
CA PHE A 31 -10.58 7.62 11.95
C PHE A 31 -9.57 7.46 10.79
N VAL A 32 -9.02 6.26 10.63
CA VAL A 32 -8.22 5.94 9.45
C VAL A 32 -9.16 5.50 8.34
N LYS A 33 -9.36 6.37 7.36
CA LYS A 33 -10.09 6.09 6.13
C LYS A 33 -9.25 5.18 5.25
N THR A 34 -9.86 4.10 4.76
CA THR A 34 -9.25 3.11 3.88
C THR A 34 -10.07 3.08 2.60
N GLU A 35 -9.44 3.26 1.44
CA GLU A 35 -10.14 3.43 0.17
C GLU A 35 -9.49 2.59 -0.93
N ASP A 36 -10.33 1.95 -1.74
CA ASP A 36 -9.93 1.22 -2.96
C ASP A 36 -10.00 2.17 -4.15
N ARG A 37 -8.90 2.26 -4.90
CA ARG A 37 -8.73 3.27 -5.94
C ARG A 37 -8.03 2.70 -7.16
N TRP A 38 -8.41 3.22 -8.32
CA TRP A 38 -7.76 2.93 -9.57
C TRP A 38 -7.11 4.17 -10.15
N SER A 39 -5.85 4.00 -10.55
CA SER A 39 -5.10 5.03 -11.26
C SER A 39 -5.03 4.68 -12.73
N GLU A 40 -5.81 5.39 -13.54
CA GLU A 40 -5.77 5.26 -15.00
C GLU A 40 -4.62 6.06 -15.62
N THR A 41 -4.21 7.15 -14.97
CA THR A 41 -3.17 8.08 -15.43
C THR A 41 -2.40 8.67 -14.24
N THR A 42 -1.48 9.60 -14.46
CA THR A 42 -0.70 10.25 -13.39
C THR A 42 -1.45 11.30 -12.57
N ILE A 43 -2.78 11.32 -12.64
CA ILE A 43 -3.64 12.20 -11.82
C ILE A 43 -4.08 11.47 -10.55
N ILE A 44 -4.79 12.18 -9.67
CA ILE A 44 -5.37 11.62 -8.44
C ILE A 44 -6.20 10.36 -8.80
N PRO A 45 -5.85 9.18 -8.24
CA PRO A 45 -6.59 7.94 -8.49
C PRO A 45 -8.05 8.08 -8.05
N LYS A 46 -8.98 7.64 -8.89
CA LYS A 46 -10.42 7.69 -8.57
C LYS A 46 -10.79 6.54 -7.64
N LEU A 47 -11.87 6.67 -6.90
CA LEU A 47 -12.42 5.52 -6.18
C LEU A 47 -12.91 4.49 -7.20
N ASP A 48 -12.73 3.21 -6.89
CA ASP A 48 -13.23 2.13 -7.74
C ASP A 48 -14.75 2.21 -7.94
N SER A 49 -15.48 2.68 -6.92
CA SER A 49 -16.93 2.92 -6.98
C SER A 49 -17.34 3.97 -8.01
N ASP A 50 -16.41 4.84 -8.43
CA ASP A 50 -16.68 5.97 -9.32
C ASP A 50 -16.36 5.64 -10.79
N ILE A 51 -15.88 4.42 -11.07
CA ILE A 51 -15.48 3.97 -12.40
C ILE A 51 -16.41 2.85 -12.87
N ILE A 52 -16.97 2.99 -14.07
CA ILE A 52 -17.86 1.98 -14.67
C ILE A 52 -17.07 0.67 -14.87
N GLY A 53 -17.62 -0.44 -14.36
CA GLY A 53 -17.02 -1.77 -14.46
C GLY A 53 -16.01 -2.09 -13.35
N CYS A 54 -15.76 -1.14 -12.45
CA CYS A 54 -14.93 -1.33 -11.27
C CYS A 54 -15.81 -1.49 -10.03
N VAL A 55 -15.32 -2.29 -9.10
CA VAL A 55 -16.00 -2.59 -7.84
C VAL A 55 -14.93 -2.69 -6.77
N SER A 56 -15.09 -1.94 -5.69
CA SER A 56 -14.21 -2.04 -4.52
C SER A 56 -14.18 -3.49 -4.04
N THR A 57 -12.99 -4.08 -4.04
CA THR A 57 -12.72 -5.42 -3.51
C THR A 57 -12.01 -5.40 -2.16
N LEU A 58 -11.76 -4.19 -1.67
CA LEU A 58 -11.26 -3.90 -0.34
C LEU A 58 -12.36 -4.10 0.72
N THR A 59 -12.05 -4.90 1.73
CA THR A 59 -12.84 -5.05 2.95
C THR A 59 -11.99 -4.65 4.13
N THR A 60 -12.48 -3.74 4.97
CA THR A 60 -11.84 -3.41 6.25
C THR A 60 -12.41 -4.31 7.34
N VAL A 61 -11.57 -4.70 8.30
CA VAL A 61 -12.05 -5.45 9.48
C VAL A 61 -12.66 -4.46 10.47
N ASP A 62 -13.78 -4.82 11.11
CA ASP A 62 -14.36 -4.02 12.19
C ASP A 62 -13.33 -3.78 13.31
N ASN A 63 -13.22 -2.52 13.78
CA ASN A 63 -12.13 -2.07 14.67
C ASN A 63 -10.71 -2.25 14.12
N GLY A 64 -10.54 -2.56 12.83
CA GLY A 64 -9.24 -2.78 12.20
C GLY A 64 -8.45 -1.49 11.93
N ASN A 65 -9.11 -0.33 12.05
CA ASN A 65 -8.56 1.00 11.78
C ASN A 65 -8.42 1.79 13.09
N ILE A 66 -7.36 1.53 13.83
CA ILE A 66 -7.13 2.10 15.16
C ILE A 66 -6.13 3.24 15.06
N TYR A 67 -6.54 4.43 15.49
CA TYR A 67 -5.64 5.55 15.77
C TYR A 67 -5.35 5.63 17.26
N ASP A 68 -4.07 5.59 17.63
CA ASP A 68 -3.63 5.91 18.98
C ASP A 68 -3.19 7.39 19.05
N PRO A 69 -3.97 8.30 19.67
CA PRO A 69 -3.62 9.71 19.77
C PRO A 69 -2.42 9.99 20.68
N ALA A 70 -2.07 9.07 21.60
CA ALA A 70 -0.95 9.26 22.51
C ALA A 70 0.39 9.04 21.81
N THR A 71 0.44 8.10 20.85
CA THR A 71 1.66 7.78 20.10
C THR A 71 1.66 8.34 18.67
N GLY A 72 0.48 8.58 18.12
CA GLY A 72 0.26 8.96 16.73
C GLY A 72 0.29 7.78 15.75
N ASN A 73 0.27 6.55 16.27
CA ASN A 73 0.34 5.33 15.47
C ASN A 73 -1.01 4.92 14.90
N TRP A 74 -0.98 4.40 13.67
CA TRP A 74 -2.15 3.91 12.94
C TRP A 74 -1.98 2.41 12.71
N ASN A 75 -3.00 1.63 13.05
CA ASN A 75 -3.08 0.23 12.63
C ASN A 75 -4.24 0.10 11.66
N VAL A 76 -4.01 -0.55 10.52
CA VAL A 76 -5.03 -0.82 9.51
C VAL A 76 -4.98 -2.29 9.15
N THR A 77 -6.11 -2.98 9.33
CA THR A 77 -6.28 -4.38 8.92
C THR A 77 -7.34 -4.45 7.81
N PHE A 78 -6.94 -5.01 6.68
CA PHE A 78 -7.79 -5.10 5.50
C PHE A 78 -7.58 -6.42 4.76
N THR A 79 -8.57 -6.80 3.98
CA THR A 79 -8.50 -7.85 2.97
C THR A 79 -8.76 -7.22 1.61
N LYS A 80 -7.97 -7.59 0.61
CA LYS A 80 -8.22 -7.21 -0.79
C LYS A 80 -8.19 -8.46 -1.67
N THR A 81 -9.24 -8.64 -2.45
CA THR A 81 -9.26 -9.65 -3.51
C THR A 81 -8.52 -9.10 -4.72
N LEU A 82 -7.55 -9.86 -5.21
CA LEU A 82 -6.73 -9.48 -6.35
C LEU A 82 -7.26 -10.24 -7.57
N GLY A 83 -7.63 -9.50 -8.62
CA GLY A 83 -8.37 -9.98 -9.78
C GLY A 83 -9.89 -9.92 -9.66
N GLY A 84 -10.58 -10.19 -10.77
CA GLY A 84 -12.05 -10.32 -10.82
C GLY A 84 -12.84 -9.12 -11.33
N ASN A 85 -12.21 -7.97 -11.61
CA ASN A 85 -12.85 -6.84 -12.28
C ASN A 85 -11.82 -5.95 -13.04
N ALA A 86 -12.30 -4.90 -13.73
CA ALA A 86 -11.49 -4.07 -14.62
C ALA A 86 -10.45 -3.17 -13.92
N CYS A 87 -10.62 -2.87 -12.63
CA CYS A 87 -9.71 -2.06 -11.82
C CYS A 87 -8.84 -2.90 -10.87
N ASN A 88 -8.96 -4.22 -10.91
CA ASN A 88 -8.15 -5.09 -10.08
C ASN A 88 -6.98 -5.66 -10.86
N GLN A 89 -5.78 -5.55 -10.28
CA GLN A 89 -4.65 -6.30 -10.81
C GLN A 89 -4.84 -7.80 -10.51
N THR A 90 -4.72 -8.62 -11.56
CA THR A 90 -4.84 -10.08 -11.44
C THR A 90 -3.46 -10.68 -11.25
N PHE A 91 -3.29 -11.44 -10.16
CA PHE A 91 -2.07 -12.19 -9.91
C PHE A 91 -2.31 -13.67 -10.17
N THR A 92 -1.30 -14.31 -10.70
CA THR A 92 -1.18 -15.75 -10.88
C THR A 92 0.02 -16.25 -10.10
N ASP A 93 0.14 -17.57 -10.02
CA ASP A 93 1.30 -18.26 -9.47
C ASP A 93 2.59 -18.06 -10.29
N LYS A 94 2.55 -17.29 -11.39
CA LYS A 94 3.70 -16.98 -12.27
C LYS A 94 3.85 -15.48 -12.56
N SER A 95 3.26 -14.62 -11.73
CA SER A 95 3.20 -13.19 -11.99
C SER A 95 4.45 -12.43 -11.58
N LYS A 96 4.84 -11.45 -12.40
CA LYS A 96 5.72 -10.35 -11.98
C LYS A 96 4.85 -9.19 -11.51
N LEU A 97 4.98 -8.83 -10.24
CA LEU A 97 4.14 -7.85 -9.57
C LEU A 97 4.97 -6.70 -9.03
N GLY A 98 4.71 -5.48 -9.48
CA GLY A 98 5.16 -4.30 -8.76
C GLY A 98 4.28 -4.05 -7.54
N ILE A 99 4.91 -3.92 -6.38
CA ILE A 99 4.27 -3.34 -5.19
C ILE A 99 4.95 -2.01 -4.92
N SER A 100 4.15 -0.96 -4.96
CA SER A 100 4.57 0.40 -4.66
C SER A 100 4.05 0.83 -3.31
N ILE A 101 4.86 1.57 -2.55
CA ILE A 101 4.44 2.28 -1.35
C ILE A 101 4.69 3.77 -1.59
N ALA A 102 3.66 4.58 -1.41
CA ALA A 102 3.75 6.02 -1.53
C ALA A 102 3.30 6.72 -0.24
N LEU A 103 3.95 7.84 0.08
CA LEU A 103 3.71 8.64 1.28
C LEU A 103 3.42 10.08 0.87
N GLY A 104 2.34 10.66 1.38
CA GLY A 104 2.04 12.09 1.26
C GLY A 104 1.78 12.74 2.60
N GLN A 105 1.64 14.07 2.62
CA GLN A 105 1.56 14.89 3.83
C GLN A 105 0.15 15.41 4.16
N GLU A 106 -0.72 15.54 3.17
CA GLU A 106 -2.03 16.16 3.34
C GLU A 106 -3.13 15.12 3.55
N PHE A 107 -3.75 15.02 4.74
CA PHE A 107 -4.78 14.00 4.99
C PHE A 107 -6.09 14.22 4.22
N GLU A 108 -6.49 15.47 3.99
CA GLU A 108 -7.80 15.78 3.39
C GLU A 108 -7.83 15.49 1.88
N ILE A 109 -6.68 15.64 1.22
CA ILE A 109 -6.52 15.50 -0.22
C ILE A 109 -5.42 14.49 -0.56
N LEU A 110 -5.65 13.62 -1.54
CA LEU A 110 -4.59 12.81 -2.12
C LEU A 110 -3.78 13.65 -3.10
N ASP A 111 -2.90 14.48 -2.57
CA ASP A 111 -1.96 15.26 -3.34
C ASP A 111 -0.86 14.37 -3.96
N LYS A 112 0.15 14.99 -4.56
CA LYS A 112 1.29 14.24 -5.08
C LYS A 112 2.09 13.69 -3.91
N HIS A 113 2.41 12.40 -3.92
CA HIS A 113 3.29 11.81 -2.90
C HIS A 113 4.61 12.57 -2.80
N LEU A 114 5.11 12.71 -1.58
CA LEU A 114 6.48 13.18 -1.33
C LEU A 114 7.50 12.16 -1.78
N ASN A 115 7.22 10.89 -1.48
CA ASN A 115 8.12 9.79 -1.76
C ASN A 115 7.29 8.57 -2.19
N ALA A 116 7.81 7.83 -3.16
CA ALA A 116 7.27 6.57 -3.57
C ALA A 116 8.43 5.61 -3.82
N HIS A 117 8.27 4.37 -3.36
CA HIS A 117 9.17 3.29 -3.65
C HIS A 117 8.41 2.18 -4.34
N ASN A 118 8.99 1.58 -5.38
CA ASN A 118 8.41 0.44 -6.08
C ASN A 118 9.39 -0.73 -6.03
N HIS A 119 8.88 -1.90 -5.67
CA HIS A 119 9.63 -3.14 -5.71
C HIS A 119 8.91 -4.17 -6.58
N MET A 120 9.67 -4.82 -7.46
CA MET A 120 9.16 -5.88 -8.32
C MET A 120 9.33 -7.24 -7.62
N PHE A 121 8.22 -7.90 -7.36
CA PHE A 121 8.15 -9.27 -6.87
C PHE A 121 7.93 -10.22 -8.05
N GLU A 122 8.65 -11.33 -8.06
CA GLU A 122 8.42 -12.41 -9.02
C GLU A 122 7.83 -13.59 -8.25
N ILE A 123 6.55 -13.86 -8.50
CA ILE A 123 5.83 -15.03 -8.00
C ILE A 123 6.03 -16.13 -9.04
N SER A 124 6.53 -17.30 -8.64
CA SER A 124 6.73 -18.42 -9.55
C SER A 124 6.48 -19.75 -8.84
N SER A 125 5.51 -20.52 -9.32
CA SER A 125 5.25 -21.90 -8.91
C SER A 125 6.19 -22.93 -9.55
N GLU A 126 7.10 -22.50 -10.43
CA GLU A 126 7.94 -23.38 -11.25
C GLU A 126 9.44 -23.28 -10.95
N LYS A 127 9.88 -22.32 -10.12
CA LYS A 127 11.28 -22.22 -9.72
C LYS A 127 11.54 -23.18 -8.56
N LEU A 128 12.14 -24.34 -8.87
CA LEU A 128 12.80 -25.16 -7.86
C LEU A 128 13.82 -24.27 -7.09
N ASP A 129 13.88 -24.41 -5.76
CA ASP A 129 14.79 -23.70 -4.84
C ASP A 129 14.52 -22.21 -4.53
N ASP A 130 13.36 -21.64 -4.89
CA ASP A 130 12.99 -20.26 -4.52
C ASP A 130 12.86 -20.04 -3.00
N GLN A 131 12.50 -21.09 -2.25
CA GLN A 131 12.47 -21.12 -0.78
C GLN A 131 13.85 -20.86 -0.16
N ASN A 132 14.94 -21.22 -0.84
CA ASN A 132 16.30 -21.01 -0.33
C ASN A 132 16.70 -19.53 -0.35
N ASN A 133 16.07 -18.72 -1.22
CA ASN A 133 16.26 -17.27 -1.27
C ASN A 133 15.30 -16.49 -0.37
N PHE A 134 14.26 -17.13 0.19
CA PHE A 134 13.36 -16.48 1.15
C PHE A 134 14.10 -16.06 2.44
N SER A 135 15.14 -16.81 2.81
CA SER A 135 16.04 -16.48 3.93
C SER A 135 16.75 -15.13 3.74
N ARG A 136 17.18 -14.79 2.51
CA ARG A 136 17.79 -13.49 2.16
C ARG A 136 16.78 -12.34 2.17
N LEU A 137 15.52 -12.62 1.86
CA LEU A 137 14.44 -11.62 1.95
C LEU A 137 14.20 -11.22 3.42
N MET A 138 14.25 -12.18 4.35
CA MET A 138 14.19 -11.91 5.80
C MET A 138 15.44 -11.18 6.32
N GLU A 139 16.63 -11.44 5.77
CA GLU A 139 17.84 -10.63 6.07
C GLU A 139 17.68 -9.18 5.63
N ILE A 140 17.08 -8.92 4.45
CA ILE A 140 16.80 -7.56 3.96
C ILE A 140 15.75 -6.87 4.84
N VAL A 141 14.69 -7.56 5.27
CA VAL A 141 13.69 -6.99 6.21
C VAL A 141 14.35 -6.61 7.54
N ASN A 142 15.23 -7.45 8.09
CA ASN A 142 15.99 -7.11 9.29
C ASN A 142 16.91 -5.89 9.09
N SER A 143 17.50 -5.74 7.90
CA SER A 143 18.32 -4.57 7.58
C SER A 143 17.51 -3.27 7.41
N MET A 144 16.30 -3.32 6.85
CA MET A 144 15.42 -2.14 6.78
C MET A 144 14.91 -1.70 8.16
N PHE A 145 14.65 -2.65 9.07
CA PHE A 145 14.37 -2.31 10.48
C PHE A 145 15.60 -1.74 11.21
N LEU A 146 16.82 -2.18 10.86
CA LEU A 146 18.05 -1.63 11.43
C LEU A 146 18.32 -0.18 10.97
N PHE A 147 18.01 0.17 9.72
CA PHE A 147 18.11 1.55 9.23
C PHE A 147 17.01 2.47 9.80
N GLY A 148 15.87 1.93 10.22
CA GLY A 148 14.83 2.68 10.95
C GLY A 148 15.23 3.12 12.37
N LEU A 149 16.32 2.58 12.93
CA LEU A 149 16.82 2.90 14.28
C LEU A 149 17.97 3.92 14.32
N PHE A 150 18.50 4.35 13.18
CA PHE A 150 19.67 5.25 13.13
C PHE A 150 19.43 6.66 12.57
N SER A 151 18.19 7.05 12.28
CA SER A 151 17.89 8.39 11.80
C SER A 151 16.88 9.12 12.69
N PHE A 152 17.27 9.39 13.94
CA PHE A 152 16.91 10.58 14.73
C PHE A 152 17.91 10.76 15.89
N ILE A 153 19.18 11.01 15.57
CA ILE A 153 20.12 11.76 16.42
C ILE A 153 20.74 12.82 15.52
N VAL A 154 20.09 13.98 15.43
CA VAL A 154 20.63 15.35 15.62
C VAL A 154 19.42 16.23 15.94
#